data_AF-A0A0L0T9L9-F1
#
_entry.id   AF-A0A0L0T9L9-F1
#
_cell.length_a   1.000
_cell.length_b   1.000
_cell.length_c   1.000
_cell.angle_alpha   90.00
_cell.angle_beta   90.00
_cell.angle_gamma   90.00
#
_symmetry.space_group_name_H-M   'P 1'
#
loop_
_entity.id
_entity.type
_entity.pdbx_description
1 polymer ?
#
loop_
_entity_poly.entity_id
_entity_poly.type
_entity_poly.pdbx_seq_one_letter_code
_entity_poly.pdbx_strand_id
1 'polypeptide(L)'
;MSAIRDLKIKTGVVKRVHKETFMYQKEAEQQQARIQKLIESGADEHDVRKQKEVLQETLVMIPDTQRRLAAAFHELEGAVDALSKFPDVQGTPELEAAQAILPAGRGAARAPEPAPDPPAAAAPSSPAGVLRGRFR
;
A
#
# COMPACT_ATOMS: atom_id res chain seq x y z
N MET A 1 24.51 22.39 -11.46
CA MET A 1 24.29 21.09 -12.16
C MET A 1 23.55 20.02 -11.34
N SER A 2 23.16 20.22 -10.06
CA SER A 2 22.52 19.16 -9.26
C SER A 2 20.97 19.18 -9.28
N ALA A 3 20.32 20.34 -9.15
CA ALA A 3 18.87 20.43 -8.92
C ALA A 3 17.98 19.75 -9.98
N ILE A 4 18.21 19.99 -11.27
CA ILE A 4 17.44 19.37 -12.37
C ILE A 4 17.63 17.85 -12.38
N ARG A 5 18.87 17.38 -12.14
CA ARG A 5 19.19 15.96 -12.05
C ARG A 5 18.49 15.31 -10.87
N ASP A 6 18.45 15.98 -9.72
CA ASP A 6 17.80 15.48 -8.52
C ASP A 6 16.29 15.32 -8.71
N LEU A 7 15.63 16.30 -9.33
CA LEU A 7 14.21 16.21 -9.72
C LEU A 7 13.97 15.00 -10.62
N LYS A 8 14.80 14.82 -11.65
CA LYS A 8 14.70 13.69 -12.58
C LYS A 8 14.86 12.35 -11.86
N ILE A 9 15.83 12.23 -10.95
CA ILE A 9 16.08 11.01 -10.18
C ILE A 9 14.87 10.68 -9.30
N LYS A 10 14.42 11.64 -8.47
CA LYS A 10 13.30 11.44 -7.53
C LYS A 10 11.99 11.13 -8.26
N THR A 11 11.71 11.85 -9.35
CA THR A 11 10.58 11.56 -10.26
C THR A 11 10.66 10.11 -10.77
N GLY A 12 11.85 9.65 -11.17
CA GLY A 12 12.07 8.28 -11.60
C GLY A 12 11.86 7.24 -10.49
N VAL A 13 12.23 7.55 -9.24
CA VAL A 13 11.99 6.68 -8.08
C VAL A 13 10.48 6.51 -7.88
N VAL A 14 9.72 7.61 -7.81
CA VAL A 14 8.25 7.56 -7.64
C VAL A 14 7.60 6.71 -8.73
N LYS A 15 7.95 6.92 -10.01
CA LYS A 15 7.40 6.12 -11.12
C LYS A 15 7.67 4.62 -10.97
N ARG A 16 8.88 4.24 -10.55
CA ARG A 16 9.25 2.81 -10.38
C ARG A 16 8.50 2.17 -9.23
N VAL A 17 8.48 2.81 -8.06
CA VAL A 17 7.80 2.27 -6.88
C VAL A 17 6.28 2.24 -7.09
N HIS A 18 5.72 3.22 -7.81
CA HIS A 18 4.32 3.19 -8.21
C HIS A 18 4.01 1.98 -9.11
N LYS A 19 4.84 1.70 -10.11
CA LYS A 19 4.67 0.54 -10.99
C LYS A 19 4.79 -0.78 -10.24
N GLU A 20 5.71 -0.88 -9.28
CA GLU A 20 5.88 -2.02 -8.38
C GLU A 20 4.61 -2.25 -7.55
N THR A 21 4.11 -1.19 -6.89
CA THR A 21 2.88 -1.23 -6.09
C THR A 21 1.67 -1.66 -6.94
N PHE A 22 1.51 -1.06 -8.13
CA PHE A 22 0.43 -1.38 -9.05
C PHE A 22 0.47 -2.82 -9.54
N MET A 23 1.66 -3.38 -9.76
CA MET A 23 1.82 -4.78 -10.17
C MET A 23 1.26 -5.73 -9.11
N TYR A 24 1.65 -5.54 -7.84
CA TYR A 24 1.18 -6.39 -6.74
C TYR A 24 -0.32 -6.23 -6.50
N GLN A 25 -0.87 -5.01 -6.61
CA GLN A 25 -2.31 -4.80 -6.52
C GLN A 25 -3.07 -5.55 -7.62
N LYS A 26 -2.62 -5.42 -8.87
CA LYS A 26 -3.24 -6.09 -10.02
C LYS A 26 -3.13 -7.62 -9.93
N GLU A 27 -2.05 -8.13 -9.37
CA GLU A 27 -1.88 -9.56 -9.12
C GLU A 27 -2.87 -10.06 -8.06
N ALA A 28 -2.99 -9.35 -6.94
CA ALA A 28 -3.96 -9.65 -5.89
C ALA A 28 -5.40 -9.64 -6.40
N GLU A 29 -5.78 -8.65 -7.23
CA GLU A 29 -7.08 -8.59 -7.89
C GLU A 29 -7.35 -9.82 -8.77
N GLN A 30 -6.37 -10.24 -9.57
CA GLN A 30 -6.51 -11.42 -10.43
C GLN A 30 -6.61 -12.71 -9.61
N GLN A 31 -5.84 -12.84 -8.53
CA GLN A 31 -5.90 -13.99 -7.62
C GLN A 31 -7.26 -14.04 -6.90
N GLN A 32 -7.75 -12.90 -6.41
CA GLN A 32 -9.08 -12.79 -5.81
C GLN A 32 -10.19 -13.18 -6.79
N ALA A 33 -10.14 -12.71 -8.04
CA ALA A 33 -11.10 -13.09 -9.07
C ALA A 33 -11.05 -14.59 -9.40
N ARG A 34 -9.86 -15.20 -9.38
CA ARG A 34 -9.71 -16.65 -9.55
C ARG A 34 -10.32 -17.44 -8.39
N ILE A 35 -10.06 -17.02 -7.15
CA ILE A 35 -10.65 -17.63 -5.95
C ILE A 35 -12.17 -17.56 -6.00
N GLN A 36 -12.72 -16.40 -6.38
CA GLN A 36 -14.16 -16.21 -6.49
C GLN A 36 -14.78 -17.18 -7.51
N LYS A 37 -14.15 -17.35 -8.68
CA LYS A 37 -14.59 -18.32 -9.69
C LYS A 37 -14.55 -19.76 -9.19
N LEU A 38 -13.52 -20.14 -8.42
CA LEU A 38 -13.42 -21.48 -7.84
C LEU A 38 -14.57 -21.75 -6.86
N ILE A 39 -14.89 -20.77 -6.02
CA ILE A 39 -16.02 -20.85 -5.09
C ILE A 39 -17.34 -21.00 -5.86
N GLU A 40 -17.55 -20.18 -6.90
CA GLU A 40 -18.76 -20.22 -7.73
C GLU A 40 -18.91 -21.54 -8.51
N SER A 41 -17.79 -22.14 -8.93
CA SER A 41 -17.81 -23.45 -9.60
C SER A 41 -18.01 -24.64 -8.64
N GLY A 42 -18.09 -24.40 -7.33
CA GLY A 42 -18.18 -25.45 -6.31
C GLY A 42 -16.91 -26.31 -6.23
N ALA A 43 -15.74 -25.69 -6.44
CA ALA A 43 -14.46 -26.37 -6.29
C ALA A 43 -14.23 -26.83 -4.84
N ASP A 44 -13.34 -27.80 -4.66
CA ASP A 44 -13.02 -28.35 -3.35
C ASP A 44 -12.43 -27.29 -2.39
N GLU A 45 -12.78 -27.40 -1.10
CA GLU A 45 -12.33 -26.45 -0.09
C GLU A 45 -10.81 -26.39 0.05
N HIS A 46 -10.13 -27.52 -0.17
CA HIS A 46 -8.66 -27.58 -0.15
C HIS A 46 -8.07 -26.71 -1.27
N ASP A 47 -8.64 -26.76 -2.47
CA ASP A 47 -8.17 -25.98 -3.61
C ASP A 47 -8.41 -24.47 -3.41
N VAL A 48 -9.57 -24.10 -2.87
CA VAL A 48 -9.88 -22.70 -2.50
C VAL A 48 -8.91 -22.21 -1.42
N ARG A 49 -8.64 -23.02 -0.39
CA ARG A 49 -7.70 -22.66 0.69
C ARG A 49 -6.30 -22.44 0.15
N LYS A 50 -5.80 -23.33 -0.71
CA LYS A 50 -4.48 -23.19 -1.33
C LYS A 50 -4.36 -21.91 -2.15
N GLN A 51 -5.40 -21.53 -2.90
CA GLN A 51 -5.37 -20.26 -3.64
C GLN A 51 -5.41 -19.03 -2.71
N LYS A 52 -6.09 -19.12 -1.56
CA LYS A 52 -6.04 -18.05 -0.54
C LYS A 52 -4.65 -17.89 0.06
N GLU A 53 -3.90 -18.99 0.28
CA GLU A 53 -2.51 -18.92 0.74
C GLU A 53 -1.63 -18.18 -0.27
N VAL A 54 -1.75 -18.52 -1.56
CA VAL A 54 -1.06 -17.81 -2.65
C VAL A 54 -1.44 -16.32 -2.69
N LEU A 55 -2.71 -15.99 -2.45
CA LEU A 55 -3.13 -14.58 -2.34
C LEU A 55 -2.46 -13.86 -1.16
N GLN A 56 -2.33 -14.52 -0.01
CA GLN A 56 -1.67 -13.91 1.15
C GLN A 56 -0.20 -13.60 0.87
N GLU A 57 0.53 -14.45 0.14
CA GLU A 57 1.92 -14.19 -0.28
C GLU A 57 2.06 -12.90 -1.10
N THR A 58 1.08 -12.57 -1.94
CA THR A 58 1.04 -11.30 -2.67
C THR A 58 0.68 -10.13 -1.76
N LEU A 59 -0.33 -10.31 -0.90
CA LEU A 59 -0.86 -9.25 -0.05
C LEU A 59 0.17 -8.72 0.96
N VAL A 60 1.07 -9.58 1.45
CA VAL A 60 2.11 -9.15 2.40
C VAL A 60 3.14 -8.17 1.79
N MET A 61 3.23 -8.10 0.46
CA MET A 61 4.15 -7.18 -0.25
C MET A 61 3.59 -5.77 -0.43
N ILE A 62 2.26 -5.64 -0.48
CA ILE A 62 1.59 -4.37 -0.79
C ILE A 62 1.86 -3.29 0.28
N PRO A 63 1.82 -3.57 1.60
CA PRO A 63 2.05 -2.55 2.62
C PRO A 63 3.44 -1.91 2.55
N ASP A 64 4.50 -2.69 2.30
CA ASP A 64 5.86 -2.14 2.19
C ASP A 64 6.00 -1.24 0.95
N THR A 65 5.52 -1.72 -0.20
CA THR A 65 5.59 -0.94 -1.44
C THR A 65 4.79 0.36 -1.36
N GLN A 66 3.64 0.36 -0.68
CA GLN A 66 2.87 1.58 -0.40
C GLN A 66 3.61 2.55 0.52
N ARG A 67 4.28 2.06 1.58
CA ARG A 67 5.10 2.91 2.47
C ARG A 67 6.26 3.54 1.70
N ARG A 68 6.97 2.75 0.90
CA ARG A 68 8.06 3.23 0.03
C ARG A 68 7.56 4.24 -1.00
N LEU A 69 6.36 4.03 -1.54
CA LEU A 69 5.74 4.98 -2.47
C LEU A 69 5.43 6.31 -1.79
N ALA A 70 4.81 6.28 -0.60
CA ALA A 70 4.51 7.47 0.17
C ALA A 70 5.79 8.26 0.54
N ALA A 71 6.85 7.56 0.98
CA ALA A 71 8.14 8.19 1.26
C ALA A 71 8.74 8.86 0.01
N ALA A 72 8.74 8.16 -1.13
CA ALA A 72 9.24 8.71 -2.39
C ALA A 72 8.43 9.94 -2.84
N PHE A 73 7.11 9.94 -2.62
CA PHE A 73 6.25 11.09 -2.88
C PHE A 73 6.63 12.29 -2.02
N HIS A 74 6.78 12.11 -0.70
CA HIS A 74 7.19 13.18 0.20
C HIS A 74 8.58 13.73 -0.14
N GLU A 75 9.53 12.88 -0.53
CA GLU A 75 10.86 13.31 -0.95
C GLU A 75 10.84 14.13 -2.26
N LEU A 76 9.95 13.79 -3.19
CA LEU A 76 9.76 14.52 -4.44
C LEU A 76 9.05 15.85 -4.19
N GLU A 77 8.01 15.86 -3.35
CA GLU A 77 7.28 17.06 -2.93
C GLU A 77 8.23 18.08 -2.30
N GLY A 78 9.02 17.65 -1.30
CA GLY A 78 10.02 18.52 -0.67
C GLY A 78 11.09 19.02 -1.66
N ALA A 79 11.45 18.22 -2.67
CA ALA A 79 12.37 18.68 -3.71
C ALA A 79 11.73 19.74 -4.61
N VAL A 80 10.48 19.56 -5.01
CA VAL A 80 9.74 20.55 -5.83
C VAL A 80 9.57 21.85 -5.05
N ASP A 81 9.19 21.78 -3.77
CA ASP A 81 8.99 22.98 -2.93
C ASP A 81 10.29 23.74 -2.67
N ALA A 82 11.39 23.03 -2.45
CA ALA A 82 12.70 23.65 -2.28
C ALA A 82 13.19 24.26 -3.59
N LEU A 83 13.03 23.54 -4.71
CA LEU A 83 13.69 23.89 -5.95
C LEU A 83 12.89 24.87 -6.81
N SER A 84 11.55 24.82 -6.81
CA SER A 84 10.69 25.69 -7.63
C SER A 84 10.90 27.20 -7.42
N LYS A 85 11.52 27.58 -6.31
CA LYS A 85 11.88 28.97 -5.97
C LYS A 85 13.09 29.49 -6.76
N PHE A 86 13.89 28.61 -7.37
CA PHE A 86 15.07 29.01 -8.13
C PHE A 86 14.72 29.25 -9.60
N PRO A 87 15.14 30.39 -10.20
CA PRO A 87 14.88 30.70 -11.61
C PRO A 87 15.37 29.62 -12.58
N ASP A 88 16.52 29.01 -12.27
CA ASP A 88 17.20 28.03 -13.13
C ASP A 88 16.43 26.73 -13.34
N VAL A 89 15.41 26.44 -12.52
CA VAL A 89 14.56 25.25 -12.67
C VAL A 89 13.15 25.57 -13.13
N GLN A 90 12.76 26.85 -13.15
CA GLN A 90 11.43 27.24 -13.61
C GLN A 90 11.29 27.02 -15.12
N GLY A 91 10.15 26.48 -15.54
CA GLY A 91 9.89 26.15 -16.95
C GLY A 91 10.73 24.99 -17.48
N THR A 92 11.43 24.25 -16.61
CA THR A 92 12.13 23.03 -17.02
C THR A 92 11.16 21.84 -17.12
N PRO A 93 11.34 20.95 -18.10
CA PRO A 93 10.48 19.78 -18.25
C PRO A 93 10.61 18.83 -17.05
N GLU A 94 11.74 18.82 -16.35
CA GLU A 94 11.92 18.04 -15.12
C GLU A 94 11.04 18.54 -13.97
N LEU A 95 10.91 19.85 -13.80
CA LEU A 95 10.02 20.42 -12.78
C LEU A 95 8.55 20.15 -13.12
N GLU A 96 8.15 20.35 -14.37
CA GLU A 96 6.79 20.05 -14.84
C GLU A 96 6.45 18.56 -14.69
N ALA A 97 7.38 17.67 -15.06
CA ALA A 97 7.20 16.23 -14.91
C ALA A 97 7.12 15.81 -13.43
N ALA A 98 7.88 16.44 -12.55
CA ALA A 98 7.80 16.21 -11.11
C ALA A 98 6.43 16.66 -10.56
N GLN A 99 5.97 17.85 -10.94
CA GLN A 99 4.67 18.40 -10.53
C GLN A 99 3.49 17.59 -11.07
N ALA A 100 3.57 17.07 -12.29
CA ALA A 100 2.50 16.28 -12.89
C ALA A 100 2.25 14.94 -12.19
N ILE A 101 3.23 14.42 -11.45
CA ILE A 101 3.11 13.16 -10.70
C ILE A 101 2.60 13.40 -9.29
N LEU A 102 2.89 14.56 -8.71
CA LEU A 102 2.32 14.98 -7.44
C LEU A 102 0.81 15.22 -7.65
N PRO A 103 -0.06 14.68 -6.77
CA PRO A 103 -1.49 14.97 -6.86
C PRO A 103 -1.70 16.48 -6.82
N ALA A 104 -2.61 16.99 -7.66
CA ALA A 104 -2.91 18.42 -7.74
C ALA A 104 -3.53 18.91 -6.42
N GLY A 105 -2.66 19.26 -5.47
CA GLY A 105 -3.00 19.66 -4.12
C GLY A 105 -1.87 20.47 -3.53
N ARG A 106 -1.79 21.75 -3.91
CA ARG A 106 -1.04 22.75 -3.15
C ARG A 106 -1.60 22.76 -1.72
N GLY A 107 -0.88 22.17 -0.79
CA GLY A 107 -1.22 22.18 0.64
C GLY A 107 -2.37 21.25 1.02
N ALA A 108 -2.14 20.47 2.08
CA ALA A 108 -3.11 19.62 2.77
C ALA A 108 -3.52 18.32 2.06
N ALA A 109 -2.65 17.30 2.15
CA ALA A 109 -3.10 15.91 2.21
C ALA A 109 -2.30 15.18 3.29
N ARG A 110 -2.93 15.10 4.47
CA ARG A 110 -2.59 14.26 5.62
C ARG A 110 -2.04 12.91 5.16
N ALA A 111 -0.89 12.50 5.71
CA ALA A 111 -0.40 11.13 5.56
C ALA A 111 -1.55 10.14 5.82
N PRO A 112 -1.66 9.04 5.06
CA PRO A 112 -2.64 8.00 5.39
C PRO A 112 -2.34 7.54 6.82
N GLU A 113 -3.25 7.87 7.73
CA GLU A 113 -3.22 7.39 9.10
C GLU A 113 -3.12 5.85 9.04
N PRO A 114 -2.19 5.22 9.78
CA PRO A 114 -2.08 3.78 9.77
C PRO A 114 -3.45 3.20 10.13
N ALA A 115 -3.91 2.22 9.32
CA ALA A 115 -5.18 1.55 9.54
C ALA A 115 -5.27 1.14 11.03
N PRO A 116 -6.39 1.41 11.72
CA PRO A 116 -6.53 1.01 13.10
C PRO A 116 -6.33 -0.50 13.18
N ASP A 117 -5.50 -0.94 14.13
CA ASP A 117 -5.23 -2.35 14.38
C ASP A 117 -6.58 -3.10 14.45
N PRO A 118 -6.70 -4.28 13.81
CA PRO A 118 -7.91 -5.07 13.92
C PRO A 118 -8.19 -5.31 15.41
N PRO A 119 -9.45 -5.14 15.88
CA PRO A 119 -9.77 -5.37 17.27
C PRO A 119 -9.34 -6.79 17.63
N ALA A 120 -8.49 -6.90 18.65
CA ALA A 120 -8.01 -8.17 19.18
C ALA A 120 -9.22 -9.10 19.32
N ALA A 121 -9.21 -10.20 18.57
CA ALA A 121 -10.27 -11.19 18.59
C ALA A 121 -10.54 -11.55 20.05
N ALA A 122 -11.71 -11.13 20.54
CA ALA A 122 -12.17 -11.47 21.87
C ALA A 122 -12.18 -12.99 21.95
N ALA A 123 -11.28 -13.54 22.77
CA ALA A 123 -11.23 -14.96 23.04
C ALA A 123 -12.64 -15.41 23.46
N PRO A 124 -13.14 -16.55 22.96
CA PRO A 124 -14.43 -17.06 23.41
C PRO A 124 -14.33 -17.33 24.91
N SER A 125 -15.03 -16.53 25.72
CA SER A 125 -15.26 -16.82 27.12
C SER A 125 -16.04 -18.13 27.20
N SER A 126 -15.32 -19.21 27.50
CA SER A 126 -15.89 -20.53 27.73
C SER A 126 -16.92 -20.45 28.87
N PRO A 127 -18.15 -20.97 28.70
CA PRO A 127 -19.10 -21.05 29.81
C PRO A 127 -18.78 -22.31 30.60
N ALA A 128 -17.86 -22.23 31.55
CA ALA A 128 -17.64 -23.31 32.51
C ALA A 128 -18.74 -23.28 33.59
N GLY A 129 -19.94 -23.72 33.21
CA GLY A 129 -20.90 -24.27 34.14
C GLY A 129 -20.46 -25.69 34.51
N VAL A 130 -19.89 -25.87 35.71
CA VAL A 130 -19.83 -27.17 36.37
C VAL A 130 -20.30 -26.98 37.82
N LEU A 131 -21.56 -27.31 38.05
CA LEU A 131 -22.02 -27.77 39.36
C LEU A 131 -21.29 -29.05 39.71
N ARG A 132 -20.61 -29.07 40.87
CA ARG A 132 -20.25 -30.22 41.73
C ARG A 132 -19.42 -29.63 42.87
N GLY A 133 -19.63 -29.83 44.15
CA GLY A 133 -20.54 -30.65 44.95
C GLY A 133 -20.03 -30.47 46.40
N ARG A 134 -20.95 -30.37 47.37
CA ARG A 134 -20.64 -30.37 48.80
C ARG A 134 -19.82 -31.59 49.20
N PHE A 135 -18.66 -31.38 49.80
CA PHE A 135 -17.95 -32.22 50.80
C PHE A 135 -16.85 -31.29 51.36
N ARG A 136 -16.65 -31.03 52.64
CA ARG A 136 -17.00 -31.70 53.91
C ARG A 136 -17.53 -30.68 54.91
#